data_AF-A0A1S3QF94-F1
#
_entry.id   AF-A0A1S3QF94-F1
#
_cell.length_a   1.000
_cell.length_b   1.000
_cell.length_c   1.000
_cell.angle_alpha   90.00
_cell.angle_beta   90.00
_cell.angle_gamma   90.00
#
_symmetry.space_group_name_H-M   'P 1'
#
loop_
_entity.id
_entity.type
_entity.pdbx_description
1 polymer ?
#
loop_
_entity_poly.entity_id
_entity_poly.type
_entity_poly.pdbx_seq_one_letter_code
_entity_poly.pdbx_strand_id
1 'polypeptide(L)'
;MCVSLSPVLVRKKEKRQKGVEEGRRRRNAIHLNGLYTVETVVVADSDMVQYHGAEAAQRFLLTVMNMVYNMFNSKSLGVRINIRVTKLVLLHNRPDRLKVGHHGERSLESFCQWQWEEYGGPRYLGNNYVPGGRDDIPPVDTAVLVTR
;
A
#
# COMPACT_ATOMS: atom_id res chain seq x y z
N MET A 1 -8.99 2.96 4.85
CA MET A 1 -7.87 2.64 3.93
C MET A 1 -8.27 3.12 2.55
N CYS A 2 -7.39 3.85 1.87
CA CYS A 2 -7.59 4.33 0.51
C CYS A 2 -6.79 3.45 -0.44
N VAL A 3 -7.36 3.09 -1.57
CA VAL A 3 -6.68 2.29 -2.60
C VAL A 3 -6.44 3.20 -3.79
N SER A 4 -5.18 3.43 -4.11
CA SER A 4 -4.82 4.13 -5.34
C SER A 4 -4.75 3.05 -6.42
N LEU A 5 -5.69 3.07 -7.37
CA LEU A 5 -5.56 2.25 -8.57
C LEU A 5 -4.49 2.88 -9.48
N SER A 6 -3.24 2.83 -9.06
CA SER A 6 -2.14 2.87 -10.00
C SER A 6 -2.35 1.68 -10.95
N PRO A 7 -2.21 1.84 -12.28
CA PRO A 7 -2.05 0.70 -13.16
C PRO A 7 -0.68 0.09 -12.83
N VAL A 8 -0.58 -0.61 -11.70
CA VAL A 8 0.62 -1.37 -11.36
C VAL A 8 0.74 -2.43 -12.42
N LEU A 9 1.72 -2.21 -13.31
CA LEU A 9 2.26 -3.26 -14.15
C LEU A 9 2.45 -4.46 -13.24
N VAL A 10 1.60 -5.46 -13.45
CA VAL A 10 1.85 -6.83 -13.02
C VAL A 10 3.22 -7.16 -13.58
N ARG A 11 4.29 -7.01 -12.77
CA ARG A 11 5.64 -7.43 -13.13
C ARG A 11 5.63 -8.95 -13.14
N LYS A 12 5.09 -9.50 -14.22
CA LYS A 12 5.08 -10.91 -14.56
C LYS A 12 6.54 -11.29 -14.79
N LYS A 13 7.19 -11.82 -13.76
CA LYS A 13 8.55 -12.36 -13.87
C LYS A 13 8.46 -13.67 -14.66
N GLU A 14 8.51 -13.57 -15.98
CA GLU A 14 8.53 -14.73 -16.88
C GLU A 14 9.83 -15.51 -16.69
N LYS A 15 9.76 -16.62 -15.96
CA LYS A 15 10.80 -17.65 -16.01
C LYS A 15 10.57 -18.50 -17.26
N ARG A 16 11.41 -18.32 -18.28
CA ARG A 16 11.55 -19.26 -19.41
C ARG A 16 12.03 -20.61 -18.88
N GLN A 17 11.22 -21.65 -18.98
CA GLN A 17 11.68 -23.03 -19.01
C GLN A 17 11.18 -23.69 -20.31
N LYS A 18 12.13 -24.12 -21.13
CA LYS A 18 11.90 -24.98 -22.30
C LYS A 18 11.68 -26.42 -21.82
N GLY A 19 10.69 -27.11 -22.38
CA GLY A 19 10.50 -28.55 -22.23
C GLY A 19 9.17 -28.99 -22.83
N VAL A 20 9.24 -29.70 -23.96
CA VAL A 20 8.14 -30.29 -24.72
C VAL A 20 7.73 -31.61 -24.07
N GLU A 21 6.43 -31.86 -23.85
CA GLU A 21 5.73 -33.12 -24.19
C GLU A 21 4.25 -33.13 -23.77
N GLU A 22 3.50 -33.98 -24.46
CA GLU A 22 2.09 -33.88 -24.83
C GLU A 22 1.06 -34.34 -23.77
N GLY A 23 -0.12 -33.70 -23.83
CA GLY A 23 -1.40 -34.42 -23.96
C GLY A 23 -1.86 -35.37 -22.85
N ARG A 24 -2.40 -34.83 -21.73
CA ARG A 24 -3.66 -35.28 -21.09
C ARG A 24 -3.83 -34.66 -19.70
N ARG A 25 -4.72 -33.67 -19.58
CA ARG A 25 -5.87 -33.67 -18.66
C ARG A 25 -6.39 -32.26 -18.45
N ARG A 26 -7.62 -32.06 -18.94
CA ARG A 26 -8.66 -31.21 -18.34
C ARG A 26 -8.42 -31.05 -16.83
N ARG A 27 -8.05 -29.84 -16.44
CA ARG A 27 -8.82 -28.96 -15.58
C ARG A 27 -8.07 -27.64 -15.62
N ASN A 28 -8.76 -26.57 -16.01
CA ASN A 28 -8.30 -25.21 -15.81
C ASN A 28 -8.21 -24.99 -14.29
N ALA A 29 -7.16 -25.51 -13.66
CA ALA A 29 -6.70 -25.00 -12.40
C ALA A 29 -6.24 -23.59 -12.75
N ILE A 30 -7.15 -22.62 -12.58
CA ILE A 30 -6.83 -21.19 -12.62
C ILE A 30 -5.51 -21.08 -11.89
N HIS A 31 -4.46 -20.70 -12.61
CA HIS A 31 -3.10 -20.70 -12.12
C HIS A 31 -3.03 -19.57 -11.09
N LEU A 32 -3.52 -19.81 -9.87
CA LEU A 32 -3.46 -18.95 -8.68
C LEU A 32 -2.01 -18.85 -8.15
N ASN A 33 -1.04 -19.00 -9.04
CA ASN A 33 0.38 -18.81 -8.78
C ASN A 33 0.78 -17.34 -8.84
N GLY A 34 -0.16 -16.43 -9.08
CA GLY A 34 0.05 -14.98 -8.99
C GLY A 34 0.54 -14.60 -7.59
N LEU A 35 1.71 -13.97 -7.53
CA LEU A 35 2.19 -13.26 -6.36
C LEU A 35 1.80 -11.79 -6.54
N TYR A 36 0.89 -11.30 -5.71
CA TYR A 36 0.48 -9.91 -5.69
C TYR A 36 1.29 -9.20 -4.61
N THR A 37 1.99 -8.13 -4.94
CA THR A 37 2.61 -7.26 -3.94
C THR A 37 1.75 -6.02 -3.81
N VAL A 38 1.41 -5.66 -2.57
CA VAL A 38 0.66 -4.45 -2.26
C VAL A 38 1.61 -3.52 -1.52
N GLU A 39 1.95 -2.40 -2.15
CA GLU A 39 2.71 -1.32 -1.54
C GLU A 39 1.80 -0.47 -0.66
N THR A 40 2.09 -0.44 0.64
CA THR A 40 1.24 0.22 1.63
C THR A 40 1.99 1.33 2.34
N VAL A 41 1.38 2.51 2.39
CA VAL A 41 1.79 3.60 3.29
C VAL A 41 0.95 3.52 4.55
N VAL A 42 1.60 3.57 5.70
CA VAL A 42 0.93 3.65 7.01
C VAL A 42 1.13 5.05 7.57
N VAL A 43 0.04 5.70 7.95
CA VAL A 43 0.02 7.04 8.50
C VAL A 43 -0.50 6.98 9.92
N ALA A 44 0.32 7.34 10.89
CA ALA A 44 -0.10 7.59 12.25
C ALA A 44 -0.59 9.04 12.34
N ASP A 45 -1.85 9.22 12.73
CA ASP A 45 -2.39 10.55 12.99
C ASP A 45 -1.71 11.20 14.21
N SER A 46 -1.80 12.52 14.28
CA SER A 46 -1.28 13.33 15.38
C SER A 46 -1.79 12.89 16.75
N ASP A 47 -3.04 12.45 16.86
CA ASP A 47 -3.57 11.95 18.13
C ASP A 47 -2.89 10.64 18.57
N MET A 48 -2.53 9.76 17.62
CA MET A 48 -1.75 8.54 17.91
C MET A 48 -0.33 8.87 18.37
N VAL A 49 0.33 9.82 17.68
CA VAL A 49 1.71 10.22 17.99
C VAL A 49 1.79 10.96 19.31
N GLN A 50 0.87 11.88 19.59
CA GLN A 50 0.83 12.65 20.83
C GLN A 50 0.51 11.77 22.04
N TYR A 51 -0.41 10.81 21.89
CA TYR A 51 -0.83 9.96 23.00
C TYR A 51 0.19 8.88 23.36
N HIS A 52 0.75 8.18 22.37
CA HIS A 52 1.69 7.09 22.61
C HIS A 52 3.16 7.52 22.58
N GLY A 53 3.47 8.66 21.97
CA GLY A 53 4.83 9.04 21.60
C GLY A 53 5.25 8.42 20.26
N ALA A 54 6.05 9.16 19.49
CA ALA A 54 6.46 8.77 18.13
C ALA A 54 7.12 7.39 18.06
N GLU A 55 8.02 7.10 19.00
CA GLU A 55 8.78 5.85 19.01
C GLU A 55 7.91 4.63 19.35
N ALA A 56 7.01 4.77 20.34
CA ALA A 56 6.08 3.70 20.72
C ALA A 56 5.02 3.48 19.64
N ALA A 57 4.46 4.56 19.07
CA ALA A 57 3.53 4.49 17.95
C ALA A 57 4.15 3.78 16.74
N GLN A 58 5.38 4.13 16.37
CA GLN A 58 6.10 3.47 15.29
C GLN A 58 6.28 1.96 15.53
N ARG A 59 6.78 1.57 16.71
CA ARG A 59 6.97 0.14 17.06
C ARG A 59 5.64 -0.63 17.02
N PHE A 60 4.60 -0.04 17.58
CA PHE A 60 3.26 -0.62 17.59
C PHE A 60 2.75 -0.86 16.17
N LEU A 61 2.80 0.17 15.31
CA LEU A 61 2.32 0.08 13.93
C LEU A 61 3.11 -0.94 13.11
N LEU A 62 4.43 -1.00 13.25
CA LEU A 62 5.25 -2.02 12.60
C LEU A 62 4.89 -3.43 13.07
N THR A 63 4.60 -3.61 14.35
CA THR A 63 4.16 -4.89 14.92
C THR A 63 2.80 -5.30 14.34
N VAL A 64 1.84 -4.38 14.29
CA VAL A 64 0.53 -4.62 13.69
C VAL A 64 0.66 -4.98 12.21
N MET A 65 1.47 -4.24 11.45
CA MET A 65 1.68 -4.55 10.04
C MET A 65 2.40 -5.88 9.81
N ASN A 66 3.27 -6.30 10.73
CA ASN A 66 3.87 -7.64 10.69
C ASN A 66 2.82 -8.74 10.93
N MET A 67 1.87 -8.52 11.85
CA MET A 67 0.73 -9.43 12.02
C MET A 67 -0.13 -9.49 10.76
N VAL A 68 -0.43 -8.34 10.14
CA VAL A 68 -1.16 -8.25 8.86
C VAL A 68 -0.41 -9.00 7.76
N TYR A 69 0.90 -8.79 7.61
CA TYR A 69 1.74 -9.50 6.65
C TYR A 69 1.61 -11.02 6.79
N ASN A 70 1.72 -11.54 8.01
CA ASN A 70 1.61 -12.98 8.27
C ASN A 70 0.21 -13.52 7.97
N MET A 71 -0.84 -12.75 8.26
CA MET A 71 -2.22 -13.12 7.95
C MET A 71 -2.43 -13.25 6.42
N PHE A 72 -1.91 -12.31 5.63
CA PHE A 72 -2.04 -12.29 4.17
C PHE A 72 -1.10 -13.27 3.44
N ASN A 73 -0.07 -13.77 4.12
CA ASN A 73 0.81 -14.83 3.62
C ASN A 73 0.28 -16.25 3.93
N SER A 74 -0.88 -16.37 4.59
CA SER A 74 -1.48 -17.67 4.90
C SER A 74 -1.93 -18.41 3.63
N LYS A 75 -1.61 -19.71 3.57
CA LYS A 75 -2.03 -20.60 2.47
C LYS A 75 -3.56 -20.75 2.35
N SER A 76 -4.30 -20.44 3.41
CA SER A 76 -5.77 -20.51 3.43
C SER A 76 -6.44 -19.54 2.45
N LEU A 77 -5.74 -18.49 2.02
CA LEU A 77 -6.26 -17.52 1.05
C LEU A 77 -6.28 -18.04 -0.39
N GLY A 78 -5.57 -19.12 -0.69
CA GLY A 78 -5.48 -19.69 -2.05
C GLY A 78 -4.74 -18.81 -3.06
N VAL A 79 -4.29 -17.61 -2.66
CA VAL A 79 -3.47 -16.67 -3.43
C VAL A 79 -2.29 -16.20 -2.58
N ARG A 80 -1.20 -15.77 -3.22
CA ARG A 80 -0.04 -15.20 -2.52
C ARG A 80 -0.10 -13.68 -2.56
N ILE A 81 -0.36 -13.06 -1.41
CA ILE A 81 -0.39 -11.60 -1.26
C ILE A 81 0.78 -11.19 -0.34
N ASN A 82 1.65 -10.34 -0.85
CA ASN A 82 2.80 -9.78 -0.16
C ASN A 82 2.51 -8.33 0.21
N ILE A 83 2.08 -8.10 1.45
CA ILE A 83 1.87 -6.75 1.99
C ILE A 83 3.24 -6.14 2.32
N ARG A 84 3.61 -5.06 1.63
CA ARG A 84 4.90 -4.37 1.83
C ARG A 84 4.65 -2.95 2.30
N VAL A 85 5.02 -2.67 3.55
CA VAL A 85 5.06 -1.29 4.06
C VAL A 85 6.21 -0.56 3.37
N THR A 86 5.90 0.43 2.54
CA THR A 86 6.91 1.23 1.80
C THR A 86 7.23 2.54 2.51
N LYS A 87 6.29 3.06 3.30
CA LYS A 87 6.48 4.29 4.10
C LYS A 87 5.66 4.22 5.38
N LEU A 88 6.26 4.69 6.47
CA LEU A 88 5.58 4.96 7.74
C LEU A 88 5.67 6.46 8.00
N VAL A 89 4.52 7.12 8.12
CA VAL A 89 4.41 8.57 8.32
C VAL A 89 3.87 8.82 9.72
N LEU A 90 4.59 9.58 10.52
CA LEU A 90 4.16 10.01 11.85
C LEU A 90 3.79 11.50 11.76
N LEU A 91 2.49 11.79 11.73
CA LEU A 91 2.01 13.16 11.73
C LEU A 91 2.17 13.71 13.14
N HIS A 92 3.04 14.71 13.32
CA HIS A 92 3.17 15.38 14.63
C HIS A 92 2.07 16.43 14.81
N ASN A 93 1.62 17.05 13.70
CA ASN A 93 0.47 17.93 13.64
C ASN A 93 -0.43 17.47 12.50
N ARG A 94 -1.76 17.57 12.68
CA ARG A 94 -2.73 17.23 11.63
C ARG A 94 -2.74 18.32 10.54
N PRO A 95 -2.52 17.99 9.26
CA PRO A 95 -2.64 18.95 8.16
C PRO A 95 -4.06 19.53 8.07
N ASP A 96 -4.20 20.79 7.65
CA ASP A 96 -5.51 21.45 7.58
C ASP A 96 -6.52 20.71 6.70
N ARG A 97 -6.05 20.06 5.65
CA ARG A 97 -6.87 19.30 4.69
C ARG A 97 -7.25 17.90 5.17
N LEU A 98 -6.61 17.41 6.24
CA LEU A 98 -6.94 16.14 6.86
C LEU A 98 -7.87 16.39 8.05
N LYS A 99 -9.13 15.99 7.92
CA LYS A 99 -10.14 16.08 8.97
C LYS A 99 -10.43 14.68 9.49
N VAL A 100 -10.10 14.46 10.76
CA VAL A 100 -10.41 13.21 11.48
C VAL A 100 -11.33 13.55 12.65
N GLY A 101 -12.48 12.89 12.70
CA GLY A 101 -13.45 13.01 13.77
C GLY A 101 -14.24 11.70 13.96
N HIS A 102 -15.30 11.76 14.77
CA HIS A 102 -16.07 10.56 15.16
C HIS A 102 -16.77 9.85 14.00
N HIS A 103 -17.03 10.55 12.89
CA HIS A 103 -17.68 9.96 11.71
C HIS A 103 -16.63 9.33 10.79
N GLY A 104 -16.46 8.01 10.90
CA GLY A 104 -15.42 7.27 10.16
C GLY A 104 -15.47 7.46 8.64
N GLU A 105 -16.67 7.55 8.04
CA GLU A 105 -16.83 7.78 6.60
C GLU A 105 -16.27 9.13 6.16
N ARG A 106 -16.64 10.22 6.85
CA ARG A 106 -16.13 11.57 6.56
C ARG A 106 -14.61 11.68 6.79
N SER A 107 -14.12 11.02 7.83
CA SER A 107 -12.68 10.94 8.10
C SER A 107 -11.95 10.16 7.00
N LEU A 108 -12.55 9.08 6.48
CA LEU A 108 -11.98 8.30 5.39
C LEU A 108 -11.94 9.10 4.08
N GLU A 109 -13.02 9.79 3.72
CA GLU A 109 -13.08 10.65 2.53
C GLU A 109 -12.01 11.75 2.58
N SER A 110 -11.93 12.47 3.70
CA SER A 110 -10.92 13.51 3.90
C SER A 110 -9.48 12.93 3.85
N PHE A 111 -9.26 11.76 4.43
CA PHE A 111 -7.96 11.09 4.36
C PHE A 111 -7.59 10.67 2.93
N CYS A 112 -8.53 10.13 2.15
CA CYS A 112 -8.26 9.75 0.77
C CYS A 112 -7.97 10.97 -0.11
N GLN A 113 -8.68 12.07 0.10
CA GLN A 113 -8.39 13.33 -0.59
C GLN A 113 -6.99 13.84 -0.24
N TRP A 114 -6.64 13.91 1.05
CA TRP A 114 -5.31 14.32 1.49
C TRP A 114 -4.21 13.42 0.93
N GLN A 115 -4.41 12.10 0.96
CA GLN A 115 -3.43 11.14 0.42
C GLN A 115 -3.23 11.31 -1.08
N TRP A 116 -4.30 11.53 -1.84
CA TRP A 116 -4.19 11.78 -3.27
C TRP A 116 -3.43 13.07 -3.56
N GLU A 117 -3.68 14.14 -2.82
CA GLU A 117 -2.95 15.40 -3.00
C GLU A 117 -1.46 15.27 -2.64
N GLU A 118 -1.14 14.54 -1.57
CA GLU A 118 0.22 14.38 -1.07
C GLU A 118 1.05 13.37 -1.89
N TYR A 119 0.42 12.28 -2.34
CA TYR A 119 1.09 11.10 -2.93
C TYR A 119 0.56 10.66 -4.30
N GLY A 120 -0.64 11.12 -4.72
CA GLY A 120 -1.30 10.72 -5.96
C GLY A 120 -1.33 11.79 -7.05
N GLY A 121 -0.93 13.03 -6.74
CA GLY A 121 -0.93 14.12 -7.69
C GLY A 121 0.10 13.89 -8.81
N PRO A 122 -0.26 14.11 -10.08
CA PRO A 122 0.75 14.19 -11.13
C PRO A 122 1.66 15.38 -10.83
N ARG A 123 2.91 15.14 -10.42
CA ARG A 123 3.94 16.17 -10.34
C ARG A 123 4.44 16.52 -11.76
N TYR A 124 3.53 16.94 -12.64
CA TYR A 124 3.89 17.65 -13.88
C TYR A 124 4.19 19.10 -13.53
N LEU A 125 5.37 19.36 -12.96
CA LEU A 125 5.95 20.69 -12.98
C LEU A 125 6.64 20.88 -14.33
N GLY A 126 5.86 21.26 -15.34
CA GLY A 126 6.35 21.70 -16.65
C GLY A 126 6.62 20.61 -17.70
N ASN A 127 6.96 21.06 -18.90
CA ASN A 127 7.08 20.28 -20.14
C ASN A 127 8.30 19.33 -20.22
N ASN A 128 9.09 19.17 -19.18
CA ASN A 128 10.33 18.37 -19.23
C ASN A 128 10.30 17.25 -18.18
N TYR A 129 9.70 16.12 -18.57
CA TYR A 129 9.79 14.88 -17.83
C TYR A 129 11.19 14.27 -18.02
N VAL A 130 11.97 14.20 -16.94
CA VAL A 130 13.21 13.41 -16.88
C VAL A 130 12.90 12.14 -16.07
N PRO A 131 12.71 10.97 -16.70
CA PRO A 131 12.49 9.73 -15.98
C PRO A 131 13.73 9.38 -15.12
N GLY A 132 13.55 9.18 -13.82
CA GLY A 132 14.62 8.73 -12.90
C GLY A 132 15.13 9.82 -11.93
N GLY A 133 14.34 10.85 -11.64
CA GLY A 133 14.65 11.84 -10.62
C GLY A 133 14.59 11.21 -9.21
N ARG A 134 15.45 11.66 -8.30
CA ARG A 134 15.55 11.13 -6.93
C ARG A 134 14.28 11.33 -6.08
N ASP A 135 13.31 12.08 -6.58
CA ASP A 135 12.02 12.39 -5.94
C ASP A 135 10.82 11.62 -6.55
N ASP A 136 11.07 10.64 -7.41
CA ASP A 136 10.06 9.77 -8.01
C ASP A 136 9.60 8.70 -7.00
N ILE A 137 8.83 9.10 -5.98
CA ILE A 137 8.12 8.12 -5.13
C ILE A 137 6.95 7.59 -5.96
N PRO A 138 6.96 6.31 -6.37
CA PRO A 138 5.89 5.77 -7.18
C PRO A 138 4.56 5.82 -6.40
N PRO A 139 3.43 5.98 -7.10
CA PRO A 139 2.13 5.98 -6.46
C PRO A 139 1.89 4.61 -5.80
N VAL A 140 1.69 4.64 -4.49
CA VAL A 140 1.51 3.46 -3.65
C VAL A 140 0.15 2.82 -3.91
N ASP A 141 0.03 1.49 -3.79
CA ASP A 141 -1.24 0.80 -4.02
C ASP A 141 -2.29 1.18 -2.98
N THR A 142 -1.85 1.38 -1.73
CA THR A 142 -2.74 1.53 -0.58
C THR A 142 -2.18 2.48 0.46
N ALA A 143 -3.07 3.19 1.14
CA ALA A 143 -2.74 4.00 2.30
C ALA A 143 -3.69 3.74 3.47
N VAL A 144 -3.13 3.59 4.67
CA VAL A 144 -3.86 3.29 5.90
C VAL A 144 -3.60 4.39 6.93
N LEU A 145 -4.66 5.06 7.36
CA LEU A 145 -4.63 5.98 8.50
C LEU A 145 -4.92 5.21 9.78
N VAL A 146 -4.11 5.43 10.81
CA VAL A 146 -4.33 4.95 12.17
C VAL A 146 -4.48 6.15 13.09
N THR A 147 -5.66 6.25 13.71
CA THR A 147 -6.01 7.26 14.70
C THR A 147 -6.46 6.57 15.99
N ARG A 148 -6.39 7.30 17.09
CA ARG A 148 -6.83 6.87 18.42
C ARG A 148 -8.33 7.10 18.61
#